data_AF-A0A365YEV8-F1
#
_entry.id   AF-A0A365YEV8-F1
#
_cell.length_a   1.000
_cell.length_b   1.000
_cell.length_c   1.000
_cell.angle_alpha   90.00
_cell.angle_beta   90.00
_cell.angle_gamma   90.00
#
_symmetry.space_group_name_H-M   'P 1'
#
loop_
_entity.id
_entity.type
_entity.pdbx_description
1 polymer ?
#
loop_
_entity_poly.entity_id
_entity_poly.type
_entity_poly.pdbx_seq_one_letter_code
_entity_poly.pdbx_strand_id
1 'polypeptide(L)' 'MTLVQLSELVDVSVVNLSVLKNDRAKAIRFSTLVAICQALDCEIGELLVLR' A
#
# COMPACT_ATOMS: atom_id res chain seq x y z
N MET A 1 -12.68 -1.73 0.11
CA MET A 1 -11.98 -2.02 1.37
C MET A 1 -11.65 -0.71 2.10
N THR A 2 -11.75 -0.67 3.43
CA THR A 2 -11.32 0.51 4.22
C THR A 2 -9.80 0.50 4.48
N LEU A 3 -9.20 1.65 4.82
CA LEU A 3 -7.77 1.71 5.13
C LEU A 3 -7.41 0.91 6.39
N VAL A 4 -8.34 0.82 7.35
CA VAL A 4 -8.20 0.02 8.58
C VAL A 4 -8.15 -1.46 8.23
N GLN A 5 -9.08 -1.94 7.39
CA GLN A 5 -9.07 -3.33 6.94
C GLN A 5 -7.78 -3.67 6.17
N LEU A 6 -7.32 -2.79 5.28
CA LEU A 6 -6.06 -3.01 4.57
C LEU A 6 -4.87 -3.07 5.53
N SER A 7 -4.86 -2.23 6.57
CA SER A 7 -3.79 -2.20 7.58
C SER A 7 -3.62 -3.52 8.32
N GLU A 8 -4.73 -4.20 8.60
CA GLU A 8 -4.76 -5.52 9.24
C GLU A 8 -4.27 -6.61 8.28
N LEU A 9 -4.63 -6.55 7.01
CA LEU A 9 -4.25 -7.54 6.00
C LEU A 9 -2.76 -7.49 5.63
N VAL A 10 -2.17 -6.28 5.58
CA VAL A 10 -0.79 -6.11 5.10
C VAL A 10 0.24 -5.90 6.21
N ASP A 11 -0.19 -5.98 7.47
CA ASP A 11 0.62 -5.75 8.67
C ASP A 11 1.39 -4.42 8.63
N VAL A 12 0.68 -3.34 8.27
CA VAL A 12 1.23 -1.98 8.22
C VAL A 12 0.26 -1.02 8.85
N SER A 13 0.77 -0.12 9.69
CA SER A 13 -0.08 0.86 10.37
C SER A 13 -0.93 1.70 9.40
N VAL A 14 -2.15 2.03 9.83
CA VAL A 14 -3.06 2.95 9.13
C VAL A 14 -2.36 4.27 8.79
N VAL A 15 -1.47 4.76 9.66
CA VAL A 15 -0.68 5.97 9.44
C VAL A 15 0.25 5.84 8.22
N ASN A 16 0.99 4.74 8.12
CA ASN A 16 1.90 4.51 6.99
C ASN A 16 1.13 4.31 5.68
N LEU A 17 0.02 3.57 5.71
CA LEU A 17 -0.87 3.45 4.54
C LEU A 17 -1.47 4.79 4.13
N SER A 18 -1.78 5.67 5.08
CA SER A 18 -2.26 7.02 4.79
C SER A 18 -1.18 7.88 4.14
N VAL A 19 0.07 7.78 4.60
CA VAL A 19 1.21 8.45 3.96
C VAL A 19 1.41 7.96 2.53
N LEU A 20 1.31 6.64 2.29
CA LEU A 20 1.40 6.04 0.97
C LEU A 20 0.26 6.48 0.04
N LYS A 21 -0.99 6.39 0.49
CA LYS A 21 -2.19 6.78 -0.27
C LYS A 21 -2.17 8.24 -0.74
N ASN A 22 -1.52 9.11 0.02
CA ASN A 22 -1.47 10.54 -0.25
C ASN A 22 -0.16 10.97 -0.94
N ASP A 23 0.57 10.05 -1.58
CA ASP A 23 1.81 10.32 -2.31
C ASP A 23 2.92 11.00 -1.48
N ARG A 24 2.91 10.79 -0.15
CA ARG A 24 3.91 11.36 0.78
C ARG A 24 4.98 10.35 1.21
N ALA A 25 4.86 9.10 0.79
CA ALA A 25 5.84 8.07 1.10
C ALA A 25 7.14 8.30 0.32
N LYS A 26 8.27 8.28 1.02
CA LYS A 26 9.61 8.36 0.40
C LYS A 26 10.13 7.00 -0.05
N ALA A 27 9.69 5.94 0.61
CA ALA A 27 10.08 4.57 0.35
C ALA A 27 8.98 3.61 0.83
N ILE A 28 8.95 2.43 0.23
CA ILE A 28 8.09 1.30 0.64
C ILE A 28 8.93 0.03 0.63
N ARG A 29 8.74 -0.86 1.61
CA ARG A 29 9.36 -2.19 1.57
C ARG A 29 8.71 -3.01 0.45
N PHE A 30 9.52 -3.76 -0.29
CA PHE A 30 8.98 -4.61 -1.36
C PHE A 30 7.96 -5.63 -0.83
N SER A 31 8.18 -6.20 0.36
CA SER A 31 7.23 -7.10 1.01
C SER A 31 5.86 -6.44 1.28
N THR A 32 5.87 -5.17 1.70
CA THR A 32 4.64 -4.39 1.89
C THR A 32 3.94 -4.12 0.57
N LEU A 33 4.69 -3.76 -0.48
CA LEU A 33 4.14 -3.55 -1.82
C LEU A 33 3.46 -4.82 -2.33
N VAL A 34 4.12 -5.98 -2.21
CA VAL A 34 3.57 -7.29 -2.59
C VAL A 34 2.30 -7.60 -1.80
N ALA A 35 2.31 -7.40 -0.48
CA ALA A 35 1.14 -7.66 0.36
C ALA A 35 -0.05 -6.77 -0.02
N ILE A 36 0.20 -5.49 -0.36
CA ILE A 36 -0.85 -4.58 -0.85
C ILE A 36 -1.41 -5.05 -2.19
N CYS A 37 -0.55 -5.42 -3.14
CA CYS A 37 -0.97 -5.98 -4.43
C CYS A 37 -1.84 -7.23 -4.26
N GLN A 38 -1.44 -8.15 -3.38
CA GLN A 38 -2.22 -9.36 -3.08
C GLN A 38 -3.56 -9.06 -2.42
N ALA A 39 -3.59 -8.14 -1.45
CA ALA A 39 -4.81 -7.77 -0.74
C ALA A 39 -5.81 -6.98 -1.61
N LEU A 40 -5.32 -6.26 -2.62
CA LEU A 40 -6.11 -5.47 -3.55
C LEU A 40 -6.39 -6.18 -4.89
N ASP A 41 -5.82 -7.36 -5.09
CA ASP A 41 -5.86 -8.10 -6.36
C ASP A 41 -5.45 -7.21 -7.56
N CYS A 42 -4.29 -6.56 -7.43
CA CYS A 42 -3.80 -5.62 -8.44
C CYS A 42 -2.32 -5.81 -8.78
N GLU A 43 -1.91 -5.27 -9.93
CA GLU A 43 -0.50 -5.26 -10.32
C GLU A 43 0.26 -4.04 -9.79
N ILE A 44 1.59 -4.16 -9.69
CA ILE A 44 2.47 -3.08 -9.24
C ILE A 44 2.33 -1.84 -10.12
N GLY A 45 2.14 -2.02 -11.43
CA GLY A 45 1.98 -0.94 -12.40
C GLY A 45 0.70 -0.11 -12.21
N GLU A 46 -0.25 -0.60 -11.41
CA GLU A 46 -1.45 0.15 -11.05
C GLU A 46 -1.25 1.03 -9.81
N LEU A 47 -0.32 0.65 -8.92
CA LEU A 47 -0.01 1.38 -7.68
C LEU A 47 1.13 2.39 -7.85
N LEU A 48 2.18 2.00 -8.58
CA LEU A 48 3.40 2.79 -8.77
C LEU A 48 3.54 3.15 -10.24
N VAL A 49 3.16 4.38 -10.57
CA VAL A 49 3.26 4.94 -11.91
C VAL A 49 4.20 6.14 -11.91
N LEU A 50 4.95 6.31 -13.01
CA LEU A 50 5.68 7.55 -13.26
C LEU A 50 4.65 8.59 -13.71
N ARG A 51 4.47 9.64 -12.91
CA ARG A 51 3.64 10.82 -13.22
C ARG A 51 4.50 12.05 -13.30
#